data_AF-A0A8B7U9P5-F1
#
_entry.id   AF-A0A8B7U9P5-F1
#
_cell.length_a   1.000
_cell.length_b   1.000
_cell.length_c   1.000
_cell.angle_alpha   90.00
_cell.angle_beta   90.00
_cell.angle_gamma   90.00
#
_symmetry.space_group_name_H-M   'P 1'
#
loop_
_entity.id
_entity.type
_entity.pdbx_description
1 polymer ?
#
loop_
_entity_poly.entity_id
_entity_poly.type
_entity_poly.pdbx_seq_one_letter_code
_entity_poly.pdbx_strand_id
1 'polypeptide(L)'
;MPEHNPGNLGGTMRLGLRRTVFKTENSILRKLYGDVPFIEERHRHRYEVNPNLISHFEQKDLSFVGQDVDGKRMEIIELANHPYFVGVQFHPEFSSRPMKPSPPYLGLLLAATGNLSAYLQQMCKPSSR
;
A
#
# COMPACT_ATOMS: atom_id res chain seq x y z
N MET A 1 -17.51 -0.19 4.04
CA MET A 1 -18.48 0.60 3.21
C MET A 1 -18.59 -0.09 1.86
N PRO A 2 -19.72 -0.74 1.55
CA PRO A 2 -19.86 -1.48 0.29
C PRO A 2 -19.83 -0.54 -0.92
N GLU A 3 -19.52 -1.08 -2.10
CA GLU A 3 -19.52 -0.32 -3.35
C GLU A 3 -20.89 -0.30 -3.99
N HIS A 4 -21.25 0.82 -4.60
CA HIS A 4 -22.48 0.96 -5.37
C HIS A 4 -22.09 1.30 -6.80
N ASN A 5 -22.14 0.31 -7.68
CA ASN A 5 -21.69 0.41 -9.07
C ASN A 5 -22.91 0.43 -10.00
N PRO A 6 -22.89 1.20 -11.11
CA PRO A 6 -23.96 1.20 -12.10
C PRO A 6 -24.26 -0.22 -12.59
N GLY A 7 -25.53 -0.60 -12.64
CA GLY A 7 -25.98 -1.93 -13.07
C GLY A 7 -26.03 -3.00 -11.97
N ASN A 8 -25.50 -2.74 -10.77
CA ASN A 8 -25.61 -3.66 -9.64
C ASN A 8 -26.69 -3.20 -8.64
N LEU A 9 -27.52 -4.13 -8.17
CA LEU A 9 -28.50 -3.87 -7.12
C LEU A 9 -27.85 -4.01 -5.74
N GLY A 10 -27.98 -2.97 -4.91
CA GLY A 10 -27.45 -2.94 -3.54
C GLY A 10 -25.93 -2.74 -3.46
N GLY A 11 -25.38 -2.98 -2.27
CA GLY A 11 -23.96 -2.80 -1.97
C GLY A 11 -23.12 -4.04 -2.29
N THR A 12 -22.18 -3.92 -3.23
CA THR A 12 -21.27 -5.00 -3.64
C THR A 12 -19.96 -5.02 -2.84
N MET A 13 -19.28 -6.16 -2.85
CA MET A 13 -17.91 -6.30 -2.31
C MET A 13 -16.91 -5.51 -3.17
N ARG A 14 -15.87 -4.95 -2.54
CA ARG A 14 -14.73 -4.40 -3.27
C ARG A 14 -13.90 -5.58 -3.79
N LEU A 15 -13.99 -5.79 -5.09
CA LEU A 15 -13.45 -6.97 -5.77
C LEU A 15 -12.68 -6.56 -7.03
N GLY A 16 -11.62 -7.32 -7.33
CA GLY A 16 -10.86 -7.22 -8.56
C GLY A 16 -9.70 -6.23 -8.47
N LEU A 17 -9.13 -5.89 -9.62
CA LEU A 17 -8.02 -4.95 -9.72
C LEU A 17 -8.52 -3.52 -9.44
N ARG A 18 -7.90 -2.83 -8.49
CA ARG A 18 -8.21 -1.44 -8.16
C ARG A 18 -6.94 -0.62 -8.03
N ARG A 19 -7.08 0.68 -8.27
CA ARG A 19 -6.00 1.65 -8.13
C ARG A 19 -5.95 2.19 -6.71
N THR A 20 -4.76 2.11 -6.12
CA THR A 20 -4.39 2.76 -4.86
C THR A 20 -3.41 3.89 -5.15
N VAL A 21 -3.72 5.10 -4.73
CA VAL A 21 -2.90 6.30 -4.89
C VAL A 21 -2.11 6.56 -3.62
N PHE A 22 -0.81 6.80 -3.73
CA PHE A 22 0.02 7.19 -2.60
C PHE A 22 -0.24 8.64 -2.21
N LYS A 23 -0.45 8.91 -0.92
CA LYS A 23 -0.69 10.25 -0.37
C LYS A 23 0.60 11.03 -0.08
N THR A 24 1.73 10.34 0.00
CA THR A 24 3.02 10.93 0.42
C THR A 24 4.19 10.32 -0.35
N GLU A 25 5.28 11.07 -0.44
CA GLU A 25 6.59 10.58 -0.91
C GLU A 25 7.33 9.81 0.19
N ASN A 26 7.02 10.08 1.45
CA ASN A 26 7.62 9.40 2.58
C ASN A 26 6.88 8.10 2.91
N SER A 27 6.92 7.13 1.99
CA SER A 27 6.40 5.77 2.19
C SER A 27 7.45 4.76 1.78
N ILE A 28 7.68 3.76 2.64
CA ILE A 28 8.61 2.69 2.31
C ILE A 28 8.07 1.81 1.18
N LEU A 29 6.76 1.56 1.17
CA LEU A 29 6.13 0.84 0.08
C LEU A 29 6.24 1.58 -1.24
N ARG A 30 6.03 2.91 -1.26
CA ARG A 30 6.17 3.69 -2.49
C ARG A 30 7.56 3.53 -3.11
N LYS A 31 8.62 3.60 -2.30
CA LYS A 31 9.99 3.38 -2.75
C LYS A 31 10.19 1.96 -3.29
N LEU A 32 9.65 0.94 -2.61
CA LEU A 32 9.71 -0.46 -3.06
C LEU A 32 8.93 -0.70 -4.36
N TYR A 33 7.88 0.08 -4.63
CA TYR A 33 7.15 0.08 -5.91
C TYR A 33 7.82 0.96 -6.99
N GLY A 34 8.98 1.55 -6.73
CA GLY A 34 9.73 2.36 -7.69
C GLY A 34 9.24 3.80 -7.82
N ASP A 35 8.80 4.40 -6.71
CA ASP A 35 8.39 5.81 -6.58
C ASP A 35 7.19 6.25 -7.44
N VAL A 36 6.44 5.29 -7.98
CA VAL A 36 5.21 5.52 -8.74
C VAL A 36 4.14 6.23 -7.89
N PRO A 37 3.29 7.08 -8.49
CA PRO A 37 2.23 7.79 -7.76
C PRO A 37 1.05 6.89 -7.37
N PHE A 38 0.88 5.75 -8.04
CA PHE A 38 -0.19 4.79 -7.76
C PHE A 38 0.24 3.37 -8.13
N ILE A 39 -0.47 2.39 -7.57
CA ILE A 39 -0.35 0.96 -7.89
C ILE A 39 -1.72 0.39 -8.25
N GLU A 40 -1.73 -0.75 -8.93
CA GLU A 40 -2.94 -1.50 -9.25
C GLU A 40 -2.83 -2.91 -8.67
N GLU A 41 -3.65 -3.21 -7.67
CA GLU A 41 -3.60 -4.48 -6.94
C GLU A 41 -5.00 -5.08 -6.78
N ARG A 42 -5.07 -6.38 -6.46
CA ARG A 42 -6.34 -7.11 -6.36
C ARG A 42 -6.90 -7.02 -4.95
N HIS A 43 -8.18 -6.67 -4.84
CA HIS A 43 -8.91 -6.63 -3.58
C HIS A 43 -10.01 -7.69 -3.52
N ARG A 44 -10.33 -8.12 -2.29
CA ARG A 44 -11.48 -8.96 -1.98
C ARG A 44 -11.93 -8.73 -0.52
N HIS A 45 -12.50 -7.57 -0.25
CA HIS A 45 -12.92 -7.19 1.10
C HIS A 45 -14.15 -6.26 1.09
N ARG A 46 -14.72 -5.99 2.27
CA ARG A 46 -15.96 -5.17 2.43
C ARG A 46 -15.90 -4.15 3.57
N TYR A 47 -15.04 -4.40 4.54
CA TYR A 47 -14.85 -3.54 5.70
C TYR A 47 -13.73 -2.55 5.41
N GLU A 48 -13.97 -1.31 5.80
CA GLU A 48 -13.06 -0.19 5.60
C GLU A 48 -12.94 0.54 6.93
N VAL A 49 -11.83 1.24 7.12
CA VAL A 49 -11.69 2.19 8.24
C VAL A 49 -12.79 3.24 8.15
N ASN A 50 -13.38 3.60 9.29
CA ASN A 50 -14.33 4.70 9.36
C ASN A 50 -13.58 6.03 9.17
N PRO A 51 -13.91 6.84 8.14
CA PRO A 51 -13.22 8.11 7.88
C PRO A 51 -13.21 9.07 9.07
N ASN A 52 -14.25 9.03 9.90
CA ASN A 52 -14.37 9.88 11.09
C ASN A 52 -13.31 9.55 12.18
N LEU A 53 -12.67 8.38 12.09
CA LEU A 53 -11.66 7.94 13.04
C LEU A 53 -10.23 8.10 12.51
N ILE A 54 -10.03 8.47 11.24
CA ILE A 54 -8.70 8.57 10.62
C ILE A 54 -7.77 9.50 11.41
N SER A 55 -8.28 10.68 11.78
CA SER A 55 -7.51 11.69 12.53
C SER A 55 -6.97 11.18 13.87
N HIS A 56 -7.63 10.21 14.50
CA HIS A 56 -7.20 9.64 15.78
C HIS A 56 -5.91 8.81 15.65
N PHE A 57 -5.68 8.25 14.46
CA PHE A 57 -4.46 7.50 14.15
C PHE A 57 -3.36 8.41 13.61
N GLU A 58 -3.70 9.33 12.70
CA GLU A 58 -2.71 10.25 12.10
C GLU A 58 -2.10 11.24 13.09
N GLN A 59 -2.73 11.49 14.25
CA GLN A 59 -2.13 12.24 15.36
C GLN A 59 -1.07 11.44 16.14
N LYS A 60 -0.92 10.15 15.85
CA LYS A 60 0.07 9.24 16.44
C LYS A 60 1.04 8.77 15.34
N ASP A 61 1.82 7.74 15.65
CA ASP A 61 2.82 7.20 14.73
C ASP A 61 2.24 6.40 13.55
N LEU A 62 0.94 6.07 13.53
CA LEU A 62 0.31 5.28 12.46
C LEU A 62 -0.27 6.19 11.37
N SER A 63 0.32 6.13 10.18
CA SER A 63 -0.06 6.97 9.05
C SER A 63 -0.75 6.17 7.94
N PHE A 64 -1.80 6.75 7.35
CA PHE A 64 -2.40 6.24 6.13
C PHE A 64 -1.67 6.84 4.92
N VAL A 65 -0.86 6.02 4.25
CA VAL A 65 0.03 6.45 3.16
C VAL A 65 -0.53 6.16 1.77
N GLY A 66 -1.58 5.35 1.66
CA GLY A 66 -2.24 5.02 0.40
C GLY A 66 -3.75 4.93 0.54
N GLN A 67 -4.48 5.40 -0.47
CA GLN A 67 -5.93 5.48 -0.49
C GLN A 67 -6.51 5.15 -1.87
N ASP A 68 -7.81 4.88 -1.95
CA ASP A 68 -8.48 4.75 -3.23
C ASP A 68 -8.54 6.09 -4.00
N VAL A 69 -8.93 6.03 -5.28
CA VAL A 69 -8.99 7.19 -6.18
C VAL A 69 -9.91 8.30 -5.65
N ASP A 70 -11.00 7.93 -4.97
CA ASP A 70 -11.95 8.87 -4.38
C ASP A 70 -11.48 9.45 -3.03
N GLY A 71 -10.37 8.93 -2.47
CA GLY A 71 -9.83 9.32 -1.16
C GLY A 71 -10.70 8.96 0.03
N LYS A 72 -11.64 8.02 -0.13
CA LYS A 72 -12.59 7.61 0.92
C LYS A 72 -12.13 6.39 1.69
N ARG A 73 -11.28 5.56 1.09
CA ARG A 73 -10.81 4.30 1.66
C ARG A 73 -9.31 4.36 1.84
N MET A 74 -8.85 4.15 3.06
CA MET A 74 -7.42 4.02 3.34
C MET A 74 -7.01 2.57 3.11
N GLU A 75 -6.06 2.35 2.22
CA GLU A 75 -5.71 1.01 1.73
C GLU A 75 -4.30 0.58 2.16
N ILE A 76 -3.45 1.53 2.56
CA ILE A 76 -2.07 1.28 3.00
C ILE A 76 -1.79 2.05 4.30
N ILE A 77 -1.30 1.35 5.32
CA ILE A 77 -0.82 1.92 6.57
C ILE A 77 0.67 1.65 6.77
N GLU A 78 1.37 2.62 7.37
CA GLU A 78 2.75 2.49 7.83
C GLU A 78 2.85 3.07 9.26
N LEU A 79 3.68 2.44 10.11
CA LEU A 79 3.95 2.93 11.46
C LEU A 79 5.35 3.55 11.52
N ALA A 80 5.44 4.81 11.97
CA ALA A 80 6.70 5.46 12.25
C ALA A 80 7.46 4.75 13.39
N ASN A 81 8.77 4.97 13.48
CA ASN A 81 9.62 4.43 14.54
C ASN A 81 9.67 2.88 14.62
N HIS A 82 9.31 2.17 13.54
CA HIS A 82 9.42 0.73 13.41
C HIS A 82 10.19 0.37 12.12
N PRO A 83 11.11 -0.62 12.14
CA PRO A 83 11.97 -0.93 10.98
C PRO A 83 11.18 -1.29 9.71
N TYR A 84 10.08 -2.02 9.87
CA TYR A 84 9.13 -2.29 8.79
C TYR A 84 7.78 -2.73 9.37
N PHE A 85 6.83 -1.79 9.47
CA PHE A 85 5.45 -2.09 9.85
C PHE A 85 4.55 -1.57 8.73
N VAL A 86 3.97 -2.50 7.98
CA VAL A 86 3.18 -2.20 6.78
C VAL A 86 1.92 -3.04 6.84
N GLY A 87 0.78 -2.39 6.60
CA GLY A 87 -0.50 -3.07 6.41
C GLY A 87 -1.12 -2.65 5.08
N VAL A 88 -1.64 -3.63 4.34
CA VAL A 88 -2.31 -3.40 3.05
C VAL A 88 -3.67 -4.09 3.03
N GLN A 89 -4.65 -3.47 2.38
CA GLN A 89 -5.99 -4.03 2.17
C GLN A 89 -6.09 -4.92 0.92
N PHE A 90 -5.18 -4.75 -0.04
CA PHE A 90 -5.10 -5.62 -1.22
C PHE A 90 -4.34 -6.91 -0.92
N HIS A 91 -4.35 -7.83 -1.90
CA HIS A 91 -3.67 -9.12 -1.86
C HIS A 91 -2.38 -9.07 -2.72
N PRO A 92 -1.24 -8.64 -2.15
CA PRO A 92 0.04 -8.54 -2.86
C PRO A 92 0.59 -9.88 -3.35
N GLU A 93 0.09 -11.01 -2.84
CA GLU A 93 0.49 -12.35 -3.24
C GLU A 93 0.12 -12.68 -4.69
N PHE A 94 -0.97 -12.10 -5.22
CA PHE A 94 -1.45 -12.40 -6.56
C PHE A 94 -0.65 -11.74 -7.68
N SER A 95 0.13 -10.69 -7.37
CA SER A 95 0.99 -9.99 -8.32
C SER A 95 2.45 -10.47 -8.31
N SER A 96 2.82 -11.32 -7.34
CA SER A 96 4.18 -11.83 -7.17
C SER A 96 4.60 -12.81 -8.28
N ARG A 97 5.84 -12.68 -8.78
CA ARG A 97 6.45 -13.60 -9.76
C ARG A 97 7.91 -13.88 -9.40
N PRO A 98 8.52 -15.01 -9.85
CA PRO A 98 9.90 -15.33 -9.50
C PRO A 98 10.93 -14.23 -9.80
N MET A 99 10.81 -13.55 -10.94
CA MET A 99 11.71 -12.47 -11.34
C MET A 99 11.29 -11.08 -10.84
N LYS A 100 10.11 -10.97 -10.23
CA LYS A 100 9.56 -9.71 -9.72
C LYS A 100 8.74 -10.04 -8.46
N PRO A 101 9.42 -10.26 -7.32
CA PRO A 101 8.73 -10.54 -6.07
C PRO A 101 7.86 -9.36 -5.69
N SER A 102 6.73 -9.66 -5.05
CA SER A 102 5.80 -8.61 -4.62
C SER A 102 6.46 -7.66 -3.61
N PRO A 103 6.41 -6.33 -3.84
CA PRO A 103 7.16 -5.36 -3.03
C PRO A 103 6.89 -5.41 -1.52
N PRO A 104 5.65 -5.59 -1.03
CA PRO A 104 5.40 -5.70 0.42
C PRO A 104 6.09 -6.91 1.07
N TYR A 105 6.19 -8.04 0.36
CA TYR A 105 6.88 -9.23 0.84
C TYR A 105 8.40 -9.10 0.73
N LEU A 106 8.91 -8.54 -0.37
CA LEU A 106 10.34 -8.27 -0.52
C LEU A 106 10.83 -7.34 0.61
N GLY A 107 10.09 -6.26 0.89
CA GLY A 107 10.36 -5.36 2.00
C GLY A 107 10.41 -6.06 3.35
N LEU A 108 9.48 -6.99 3.60
CA LEU A 108 9.45 -7.78 4.83
C LEU A 108 10.72 -8.64 5.02
N LEU A 109 11.16 -9.35 3.99
CA LEU A 109 12.37 -10.19 4.06
C LEU A 109 13.65 -9.35 4.19
N LEU A 110 13.71 -8.23 3.46
CA LEU A 110 14.82 -7.28 3.58
C LEU A 110 14.90 -6.67 4.98
N ALA A 111 13.76 -6.35 5.58
CA ALA A 111 13.69 -5.85 6.96
C ALA A 111 14.16 -6.93 7.95
N ALA A 112 13.66 -8.17 7.81
CA ALA A 112 14.01 -9.29 8.67
C ALA A 112 15.52 -9.62 8.63
N THR A 113 16.19 -9.35 7.51
CA THR A 113 17.63 -9.57 7.34
C THR A 113 18.48 -8.31 7.56
N GLY A 114 17.88 -7.17 7.91
CA GLY A 114 18.59 -5.90 8.14
C GLY A 114 19.12 -5.20 6.88
N ASN A 115 18.71 -5.65 5.68
CA ASN A 115 19.23 -5.18 4.39
C ASN A 115 18.35 -4.14 3.69
N LEU A 116 17.21 -3.76 4.27
CA LEU A 116 16.23 -2.87 3.64
C LEU A 116 16.81 -1.50 3.27
N SER A 117 17.52 -0.85 4.18
CA SER A 117 18.13 0.46 3.93
C SER A 117 19.15 0.42 2.79
N ALA A 118 19.99 -0.63 2.75
CA ALA A 118 20.99 -0.81 1.69
C ALA A 118 20.31 -1.04 0.33
N TYR A 119 19.24 -1.83 0.28
CA TYR A 119 18.45 -2.06 -0.93
C TYR A 119 17.84 -0.77 -1.48
N LEU A 120 17.22 0.04 -0.62
CA LEU A 120 16.62 1.32 -1.02
C LEU A 120 17.69 2.29 -1.56
N GLN A 121 18.86 2.38 -0.92
CA GLN A 121 19.96 3.21 -1.40
C GLN A 121 20.47 2.77 -2.79
N GLN A 122 20.49 1.48 -3.08
CA GLN A 122 20.91 0.97 -4.38
C GLN A 122 19.90 1.31 -5.48
N MET A 123 18.59 1.24 -5.20
CA MET A 123 17.56 1.62 -6.18
C MET A 123 17.58 3.11 -6.54
N CYS A 124 17.94 3.98 -5.59
CA CYS A 124 18.02 5.43 -5.83
C CYS A 124 19.29 5.87 -6.56
N LYS A 125 20.26 4.99 -6.83
CA LYS A 125 21.45 5.36 -7.59
C LYS A 125 21.07 5.59 -9.05
N PRO A 126 21.41 6.76 -9.64
CA PRO A 126 21.21 6.96 -11.07
C PRO A 126 22.01 5.90 -11.82
N SER A 127 21.36 5.26 -12.81
CA SER A 127 22.05 4.34 -13.72
C SER A 127 23.21 5.11 -14.35
N SER A 128 24.44 4.73 -14.02
CA SER A 128 25.63 5.24 -14.70
C SER A 128 25.55 4.79 -16.15
N ARG A 129 25.14 5.71 -17.03
CA ARG A 129 25.43 5.62 -18.46
C ARG A 129 26.77 6.26 -18.73
#